data_AF-G2G9I0-F1
#
_entry.id   AF-G2G9I0-F1
#
_cell.length_a   1.000
_cell.length_b   1.000
_cell.length_c   1.000
_cell.angle_alpha   90.00
_cell.angle_beta   90.00
_cell.angle_gamma   90.00
#
_symmetry.space_group_name_H-M   'P 1'
#
loop_
_entity.id
_entity.type
_entity.pdbx_description
1 polymer ?
#
loop_
_entity_poly.entity_id
_entity_poly.type
_entity_poly.pdbx_seq_one_letter_code
_entity_poly.pdbx_strand_id
1 'polypeptide(L)'
;MGHRHARGGCLGRALLATAEDAAVRAGITLLHLDTGSGSPAERLYGSAGWTRAGVVPGCAAVPDGAPRPTTLSCKHLGPPAAAG
;
A
#
# COMPACT_ATOMS: atom_id res chain seq x y z
N MET A 1 -14.28 -9.97 -13.89
CA MET A 1 -13.54 -11.24 -13.72
C MET A 1 -12.46 -11.30 -14.79
N GLY A 2 -11.20 -11.50 -14.40
CA GLY A 2 -10.06 -11.58 -15.33
C GLY A 2 -8.83 -12.13 -14.60
N HIS A 3 -8.44 -13.35 -14.97
CA HIS A 3 -7.31 -14.15 -14.50
C HIS A 3 -6.13 -13.33 -13.96
N ARG A 4 -5.83 -13.39 -12.65
CA ARG A 4 -4.63 -12.69 -12.12
C ARG A 4 -4.01 -13.24 -10.83
N HIS A 5 -4.34 -14.46 -10.42
CA HIS A 5 -4.01 -14.91 -9.06
C HIS A 5 -2.53 -15.27 -8.81
N ALA A 6 -1.69 -15.39 -9.86
CA ALA A 6 -0.27 -15.75 -9.68
C ALA A 6 0.73 -14.67 -10.13
N ARG A 7 0.43 -13.86 -11.16
CA ARG A 7 1.35 -12.81 -11.65
C ARG A 7 1.18 -11.44 -10.97
N GLY A 8 0.00 -11.18 -10.43
CA GLY A 8 -0.31 -9.89 -9.79
C GLY A 8 0.47 -9.63 -8.50
N GLY A 9 0.81 -10.68 -7.74
CA GLY A 9 1.61 -10.57 -6.53
C GLY A 9 3.05 -10.12 -6.80
N CYS A 10 3.69 -10.72 -7.81
CA CYS A 10 5.06 -10.36 -8.19
C CYS A 10 5.15 -8.93 -8.74
N LEU A 11 4.20 -8.54 -9.60
CA LEU A 11 4.16 -7.16 -10.12
C LEU A 11 3.82 -6.14 -9.02
N GLY A 12 2.84 -6.45 -8.16
CA GLY A 12 2.47 -5.56 -7.06
C GLY A 12 3.64 -5.34 -6.09
N ARG A 13 4.39 -6.40 -5.76
CA ARG A 13 5.57 -6.29 -4.91
C ARG A 13 6.70 -5.51 -5.58
N ALA A 14 6.92 -5.72 -6.89
CA ALA A 14 7.92 -4.98 -7.64
C ALA A 14 7.59 -3.48 -7.68
N LEU A 15 6.34 -3.12 -7.99
CA LEU A 15 5.88 -1.73 -7.99
C LEU A 15 6.02 -1.08 -6.61
N LEU A 16 5.66 -1.80 -5.55
CA LEU A 16 5.78 -1.31 -4.18
C LEU A 16 7.24 -1.05 -3.80
N ALA A 17 8.15 -1.96 -4.15
CA ALA A 17 9.59 -1.78 -3.95
C ALA A 17 10.15 -0.58 -4.73
N THR A 18 9.72 -0.41 -6.00
CA THR A 18 10.12 0.77 -6.80
C THR A 18 9.62 2.07 -6.19
N ALA A 19 8.39 2.09 -5.64
CA ALA A 19 7.85 3.26 -4.97
C ALA A 19 8.62 3.60 -3.68
N GLU A 20 8.98 2.58 -2.89
CA GLU A 20 9.81 2.74 -1.68
C GLU A 20 11.20 3.31 -2.02
N ASP A 21 11.87 2.76 -3.04
CA ASP A 21 13.18 3.23 -3.48
C ASP A 21 13.13 4.68 -4.02
N ALA A 22 12.10 5.00 -4.82
CA ALA A 22 11.89 6.36 -5.29
C ALA A 22 11.66 7.36 -4.15
N ALA A 23 10.91 6.95 -3.12
CA ALA A 23 10.65 7.77 -1.94
C ALA A 23 11.93 8.01 -1.13
N VAL A 24 12.76 6.98 -0.92
CA VAL A 24 14.08 7.15 -0.27
C VAL A 24 14.94 8.15 -1.03
N ARG A 25 15.05 8.03 -2.37
CA ARG A 25 15.82 8.98 -3.19
C ARG A 25 15.27 10.41 -3.14
N ALA A 26 13.97 10.56 -2.94
CA ALA A 26 13.31 11.85 -2.79
C ALA A 26 13.40 12.43 -1.35
N GLY A 27 14.05 11.72 -0.41
CA GLY A 27 14.14 12.13 0.99
C GLY A 27 12.81 12.01 1.76
N ILE A 28 11.86 11.23 1.23
CA ILE A 28 10.58 10.95 1.90
C ILE A 28 10.81 9.90 3.00
N THR A 29 10.40 10.23 4.22
CA THR A 29 10.62 9.37 5.40
C THR A 29 9.44 8.48 5.75
N LEU A 30 8.25 8.83 5.26
CA LEU A 30 7.01 8.14 5.55
C LEU A 30 6.18 8.01 4.27
N LEU A 31 5.81 6.77 3.93
CA LEU A 31 4.82 6.49 2.92
C LEU A 31 3.50 6.05 3.57
N HIS A 32 2.40 6.41 2.93
CA HIS A 32 1.06 6.02 3.31
C HIS A 32 0.26 5.62 2.07
N LEU A 33 -0.48 4.52 2.16
CA LEU A 33 -1.34 3.98 1.13
C LEU A 33 -2.68 3.58 1.74
N ASP A 34 -3.75 3.72 0.96
CA ASP A 34 -5.08 3.27 1.31
C ASP A 34 -5.55 2.16 0.36
N THR A 35 -6.29 1.20 0.90
CA THR A 35 -6.90 0.13 0.10
C THR A 35 -8.19 -0.36 0.73
N GLY A 36 -9.09 -0.94 -0.05
CA GLY A 36 -10.28 -1.58 0.50
C GLY A 36 -9.90 -2.67 1.51
N SER A 37 -10.52 -2.67 2.69
CA SER A 37 -10.26 -3.68 3.72
C SER A 37 -10.63 -5.08 3.22
N GLY A 38 -9.82 -6.07 3.57
CA GLY A 38 -9.91 -7.46 3.11
C GLY A 38 -9.35 -7.70 1.70
N SER A 39 -8.85 -6.66 1.02
CA SER A 39 -8.36 -6.79 -0.35
C SER A 39 -7.03 -7.57 -0.44
N PRO A 40 -6.68 -8.10 -1.62
CA PRO A 40 -5.35 -8.67 -1.86
C PRO A 40 -4.20 -7.67 -1.63
N ALA A 41 -4.46 -6.36 -1.81
CA ALA A 41 -3.47 -5.32 -1.58
C ALA A 41 -3.15 -5.14 -0.09
N GLU A 42 -4.15 -5.23 0.80
CA GLU A 42 -3.91 -5.19 2.25
C GLU A 42 -2.97 -6.31 2.71
N ARG A 43 -3.15 -7.53 2.18
CA ARG A 43 -2.25 -8.66 2.44
C ARG A 43 -0.86 -8.45 1.87
N LEU A 44 -0.76 -7.88 0.66
CA LEU A 44 0.51 -7.55 0.03
C LEU A 44 1.30 -6.56 0.90
N TYR A 45 0.66 -5.48 1.35
CA TYR A 45 1.30 -4.47 2.21
C TYR A 45 1.81 -5.08 3.52
N GLY A 46 0.99 -5.89 4.19
CA GLY A 46 1.42 -6.60 5.41
C GLY A 46 2.65 -7.48 5.17
N SER A 47 2.69 -8.24 4.07
CA SER A 47 3.85 -9.07 3.73
C SER A 47 5.10 -8.27 3.31
N ALA A 48 4.94 -7.00 2.96
CA ALA A 48 6.02 -6.09 2.56
C ALA A 48 6.52 -5.19 3.71
N GLY A 49 6.10 -5.46 4.94
CA GLY A 49 6.53 -4.73 6.14
C GLY A 49 5.84 -3.40 6.36
N TRP A 50 4.67 -3.18 5.73
CA TRP A 50 3.84 -2.02 6.03
C TRP A 50 3.01 -2.25 7.29
N THR A 51 2.79 -1.19 8.05
CA THR A 51 2.01 -1.20 9.29
C THR A 51 0.62 -0.65 9.04
N ARG A 52 -0.41 -1.37 9.50
CA ARG A 52 -1.79 -0.87 9.46
C ARG A 52 -1.94 0.30 10.44
N ALA A 53 -2.32 1.47 9.92
CA ALA A 53 -2.52 2.67 10.72
C ALA A 53 -3.97 2.85 11.17
N GLY A 54 -4.95 2.37 10.38
CA GLY A 54 -6.35 2.50 10.74
C GLY A 54 -7.31 1.98 9.67
N VAL A 55 -8.61 2.10 9.96
CA VAL A 55 -9.69 1.86 9.00
C VAL A 55 -10.61 3.05 8.97
N VAL A 56 -10.92 3.53 7.78
CA VAL A 56 -11.95 4.54 7.56
C VAL A 56 -13.21 3.83 7.04
N PRO A 57 -14.32 3.83 7.80
CA PRO A 57 -15.56 3.21 7.36
C PRO A 57 -16.17 4.01 6.20
N GLY A 58 -16.72 3.30 5.23
CA GLY A 58 -17.50 3.88 4.13
C GLY A 58 -16.75 4.80 3.17
N CYS A 59 -15.41 4.77 3.17
CA CYS A 59 -14.60 5.64 2.32
C CYS A 59 -14.51 5.17 0.86
N ALA A 60 -14.57 3.88 0.60
CA ALA A 60 -14.43 3.35 -0.75
C ALA A 60 -15.78 3.30 -1.45
N ALA A 61 -15.95 4.16 -2.46
CA ALA A 61 -17.03 4.03 -3.43
C ALA A 61 -16.76 2.81 -4.31
N VAL A 62 -17.63 1.80 -4.21
CA VAL A 62 -17.60 0.63 -5.11
C VAL A 62 -18.75 0.69 -6.10
N PRO A 63 -18.62 0.05 -7.28
CA PRO A 63 -19.65 0.07 -8.32
C PRO A 63 -21.02 -0.45 -7.86
N ASP A 64 -21.03 -1.29 -6.82
CA ASP A 64 -22.22 -1.91 -6.22
C ASP A 64 -22.93 -0.99 -5.19
N GLY A 65 -22.49 0.27 -5.06
CA GLY A 65 -23.15 1.29 -4.23
C GLY A 65 -22.96 1.16 -2.71
N ALA A 66 -22.57 -0.01 -2.19
CA ALA A 66 -22.32 -0.20 -0.76
C ALA A 66 -20.94 0.34 -0.37
N PRO A 67 -20.84 1.42 0.43
CA PRO A 67 -19.56 2.03 0.76
C PRO A 67 -18.70 1.05 1.58
N ARG A 68 -17.50 0.73 1.09
CA ARG A 68 -16.61 -0.24 1.73
C ARG A 68 -15.62 0.44 2.68
N PRO A 69 -15.23 -0.25 3.77
CA PRO A 69 -14.15 0.22 4.62
C PRO A 69 -12.82 0.25 3.86
N THR A 70 -12.02 1.28 4.15
CA THR A 70 -10.67 1.48 3.61
C THR A 70 -9.66 1.31 4.73
N THR A 71 -8.71 0.39 4.57
CA THR A 71 -7.56 0.25 5.45
C THR A 71 -6.44 1.20 5.02
N LEU A 72 -5.97 2.00 5.96
CA LEU A 72 -4.79 2.85 5.84
C LEU A 72 -3.55 2.08 6.31
N SER A 73 -2.48 2.10 5.50
CA SER A 73 -1.22 1.42 5.78
C SER A 73 -0.04 2.37 5.60
N CYS A 74 0.86 2.42 6.57
CA CYS A 74 2.02 3.31 6.57
C CYS A 74 3.32 2.52 6.69
N LYS A 75 4.39 3.04 6.10
CA LYS A 75 5.74 2.49 6.26
C LYS A 75 6.76 3.61 6.42
N HIS A 76 7.50 3.55 7.53
CA HIS A 76 8.66 4.39 7.73
C HIS A 76 9.83 3.84 6.91
N LEU A 77 10.47 4.70 6.12
CA LEU A 77 11.62 4.35 5.29
C LEU A 77 12.97 4.65 5.97
N GLY A 78 12.91 5.17 7.20
CA GLY A 78 14.08 5.66 7.93
C GLY A 78 14.36 7.15 7.64
N PRO A 79 15.35 7.75 8.32
CA PRO A 79 15.79 9.10 8.03
C PRO A 79 16.34 9.18 6.59
N PRO A 80 16.21 10.34 5.91
CA PRO A 80 16.82 10.50 4.59
C PRO A 80 18.32 10.28 4.75
N ALA A 81 18.95 9.60 3.78
CA ALA A 81 20.39 9.45 3.78
C ALA A 81 21.01 10.84 3.94
N ALA A 82 21.85 11.02 4.96
CA ALA A 82 22.47 12.31 5.24
C ALA A 82 23.17 12.78 3.96
N ALA A 83 22.79 13.96 3.46
CA ALA A 83 23.48 14.59 2.36
C ALA A 83 24.90 14.89 2.85
N GLY A 84 25.87 14.11 2.37
CA GLY A 84 27.30 14.38 2.53
C GLY A 84 27.79 15.48 1.61
#